data_AF-W9C5C8-F1
#
_entry.id   AF-W9C5C8-F1
#
_cell.length_a   1.000
_cell.length_b   1.000
_cell.length_c   1.000
_cell.angle_alpha   90.00
_cell.angle_beta   90.00
_cell.angle_gamma   90.00
#
_symmetry.space_group_name_H-M   'P 1'
#
loop_
_entity.id
_entity.type
_entity.pdbx_description
1 polymer ?
#
loop_
_entity_poly.entity_id
_entity_poly.type
_entity_poly.pdbx_seq_one_letter_code
_entity_poly.pdbx_strand_id
1 'polypeptide(L)'
;MSRPSAPDIHFFCCELINMTDEIPEMQAFTSALAELHLKGISPNGKYGFSVPTYKGTIPQYTDWHETWEESYYHSMKWFMYAEEKSQGVDKEMQELCQGILDKVIPRLLRPLETEGRQIQPRLIHGDLWAGNTSWNIDTNTPIIYDSAALYAHNEQMVAWRPIRHLTGKQYIKAYFHYFPVSAPEEDQDDRNMLYYLRWDLKSSALFSGNLRYRNMAKETMKTLIAKFPGGYEDANATTPRVFIARHGETEWTINGRSTGKAEIPPTANGIAQVQGTGEVLVGAGKLIDPSKLTHVFTSPRKRAVDTLSMLLGPSHKERLEQEKKITTTEDIAEWDYGNYEGLKPNEIRDSRAEKGRPWSHLARVYEKMASLCYGLSVPDDDGAGCCWYHEMHTTISGSLLFWLDSETGEEANTIVYAVASHEIL
;
A
#
# COMPACT_ATOMS: atom_id res chain seq x y z
N MET A 1 36.92 -44.63 -22.22
CA MET A 1 35.71 -44.08 -22.86
C MET A 1 35.15 -43.00 -21.95
N SER A 2 35.35 -41.73 -22.27
CA SER A 2 34.71 -40.62 -21.56
C SER A 2 33.20 -40.71 -21.79
N ARG A 3 32.40 -40.84 -20.72
CA ARG A 3 30.95 -40.77 -20.85
C ARG A 3 30.59 -39.43 -21.52
N PRO A 4 29.68 -39.42 -22.51
CA PRO A 4 29.20 -38.17 -23.08
C PRO A 4 28.54 -37.34 -21.97
N SER A 5 28.89 -36.06 -21.88
CA SER A 5 28.22 -35.13 -20.98
C SER A 5 26.73 -35.07 -21.34
N ALA A 6 25.85 -35.21 -20.34
CA ALA A 6 24.42 -34.97 -20.50
C ALA A 6 24.12 -33.55 -19.96
N PRO A 7 24.11 -32.52 -20.83
CA PRO A 7 24.03 -31.12 -20.40
C PRO A 7 22.72 -30.76 -19.69
N ASP A 8 21.66 -31.55 -19.90
CA ASP A 8 20.33 -31.32 -19.35
C ASP A 8 20.08 -32.08 -18.03
N ILE A 9 21.09 -32.77 -17.49
CA ILE A 9 20.98 -33.48 -16.21
C ILE A 9 21.70 -32.67 -15.15
N HIS A 10 20.94 -32.23 -14.16
CA HIS A 10 21.44 -31.52 -12.99
C HIS A 10 21.28 -32.39 -11.75
N PHE A 11 22.26 -32.34 -10.85
CA PHE A 11 22.20 -33.03 -9.56
C PHE A 11 22.78 -32.13 -8.47
N PHE A 12 22.28 -32.33 -7.26
CA PHE A 12 22.80 -31.72 -6.05
C PHE A 12 23.45 -32.82 -5.21
N CYS A 13 24.72 -32.63 -4.85
CA CYS A 13 25.42 -33.53 -3.94
C CYS A 13 25.56 -32.83 -2.58
N CYS A 14 25.10 -33.50 -1.54
CA CYS A 14 25.24 -33.07 -0.16
C CYS A 14 25.84 -34.20 0.69
N GLU A 15 26.14 -33.87 1.95
CA GLU A 15 26.53 -34.85 2.96
C GLU A 15 25.41 -35.88 3.18
N LEU A 16 25.77 -37.15 3.26
CA LEU A 16 24.86 -38.21 3.68
C LEU A 16 24.83 -38.24 5.21
N ILE A 17 23.68 -37.95 5.79
CA ILE A 17 23.50 -37.88 7.24
C ILE A 17 22.59 -39.02 7.69
N ASN A 18 22.99 -39.77 8.72
CA ASN A 18 22.17 -40.83 9.31
C ASN A 18 21.08 -40.21 10.17
N MET A 19 19.82 -40.47 9.82
CA MET A 19 18.66 -39.82 10.39
C MET A 19 17.65 -40.82 10.95
N THR A 20 16.87 -40.40 11.94
CA THR A 20 15.70 -41.15 12.42
C THR A 20 14.45 -40.85 11.58
N ASP A 21 13.44 -41.71 11.63
CA ASP A 21 12.11 -41.40 11.06
C ASP A 21 11.21 -40.56 12.01
N GLU A 22 11.77 -40.12 13.15
CA GLU A 22 11.05 -39.38 14.19
C GLU A 22 11.12 -37.86 13.98
N ILE A 23 10.07 -37.17 14.46
CA ILE A 23 10.06 -35.70 14.55
C ILE A 23 11.02 -35.29 15.67
N PRO A 24 11.81 -34.22 15.49
CA PRO A 24 12.74 -33.77 16.51
C PRO A 24 12.10 -33.52 17.88
N GLU A 25 12.82 -33.84 18.96
CA GLU A 25 12.43 -33.48 20.31
C GLU A 25 12.21 -31.96 20.41
N MET A 26 11.08 -31.56 20.99
CA MET A 26 10.54 -30.21 20.88
C MET A 26 11.47 -29.15 21.46
N GLN A 27 12.03 -29.37 22.65
CA GLN A 27 12.86 -28.38 23.34
C GLN A 27 14.20 -28.19 22.61
N ALA A 28 14.87 -29.28 22.25
CA ALA A 28 16.12 -29.24 21.49
C ALA A 28 15.93 -28.59 20.12
N PHE A 29 14.86 -28.96 19.41
CA PHE A 29 14.58 -28.42 18.08
C PHE A 29 14.25 -26.94 18.09
N THR A 30 13.37 -26.50 19.00
CA THR A 30 12.96 -25.10 19.06
C THR A 30 14.07 -24.19 19.56
N SER A 31 14.93 -24.69 20.46
CA SER A 31 16.15 -23.99 20.88
C SER A 31 17.13 -23.81 19.72
N ALA A 32 17.43 -24.88 18.98
CA ALA A 32 18.32 -24.82 17.81
C ALA A 32 17.77 -23.92 16.70
N LEU A 33 16.46 -23.94 16.46
CA LEU A 33 15.81 -23.05 15.49
C LEU A 33 15.88 -21.58 15.92
N ALA A 34 15.66 -21.30 17.20
CA ALA A 34 15.82 -19.94 17.74
C ALA A 34 17.28 -19.47 17.59
N GLU A 35 18.26 -20.33 17.86
CA GLU A 35 19.67 -20.04 17.64
C GLU A 35 19.97 -19.71 16.17
N LEU A 36 19.42 -20.49 15.22
CA LEU A 36 19.52 -20.20 13.79
C LEU A 36 18.97 -18.80 13.47
N HIS A 37 17.78 -18.46 13.96
CA HIS A 37 17.18 -17.14 13.69
C HIS A 37 17.92 -15.99 14.38
N LEU A 38 18.48 -16.21 15.58
CA LEU A 38 19.28 -15.22 16.29
C LEU A 38 20.59 -14.91 15.55
N LYS A 39 21.26 -15.93 15.03
CA LYS A 39 22.54 -15.81 14.29
C LYS A 39 22.35 -15.40 12.82
N GLY A 40 21.26 -15.80 12.21
CA GLY A 40 20.93 -15.56 10.80
C GLY A 40 20.44 -14.14 10.56
N ILE A 41 21.34 -13.16 10.63
CA ILE A 41 21.02 -11.75 10.38
C ILE A 41 21.18 -11.45 8.89
N SER A 42 20.24 -10.70 8.31
CA SER A 42 20.33 -10.26 6.92
C SER A 42 21.62 -9.47 6.65
N PRO A 43 22.37 -9.81 5.57
CA PRO A 43 23.67 -9.20 5.28
C PRO A 43 23.59 -7.72 4.91
N ASN A 44 22.40 -7.25 4.50
CA ASN A 44 22.15 -5.86 4.10
C ASN A 44 21.06 -5.20 4.94
N GLY A 45 20.58 -5.86 6.00
CA GLY A 45 19.50 -5.36 6.84
C GLY A 45 18.10 -5.39 6.20
N LYS A 46 17.94 -5.96 5.00
CA LYS A 46 16.68 -6.02 4.25
C LYS A 46 16.04 -7.40 4.26
N TYR A 47 14.77 -7.48 3.90
CA TYR A 47 14.03 -8.73 3.68
C TYR A 47 14.16 -9.17 2.23
N GLY A 48 14.32 -10.48 1.99
CA GLY A 48 14.54 -11.03 0.64
C GLY A 48 15.59 -12.13 0.62
N PHE A 49 16.15 -12.41 -0.55
CA PHE A 49 17.26 -13.35 -0.70
C PHE A 49 18.12 -13.01 -1.93
N SER A 50 19.37 -13.46 -1.95
CA SER A 50 20.31 -13.12 -3.03
C SER A 50 19.99 -13.80 -4.36
N VAL A 51 19.22 -14.89 -4.33
CA VAL A 51 18.83 -15.68 -5.49
C VAL A 51 17.38 -16.16 -5.34
N PRO A 52 16.68 -16.44 -6.45
CA PRO A 52 15.39 -17.13 -6.39
C PRO A 52 15.52 -18.48 -5.69
N THR A 53 14.73 -18.68 -4.63
CA THR A 53 14.56 -19.98 -3.98
C THR A 53 13.21 -20.58 -4.38
N TYR A 54 13.01 -21.87 -4.15
CA TYR A 54 11.84 -22.59 -4.67
C TYR A 54 11.08 -23.30 -3.55
N LYS A 55 9.75 -23.29 -3.64
CA LYS A 55 8.85 -24.11 -2.81
C LYS A 55 8.22 -25.18 -3.70
N GLY A 56 8.79 -26.38 -3.65
CA GLY A 56 8.53 -27.39 -4.68
C GLY A 56 8.99 -26.86 -6.04
N THR A 57 8.10 -26.84 -7.03
CA THR A 57 8.42 -26.35 -8.38
C THR A 57 8.11 -24.85 -8.57
N ILE A 58 7.59 -24.17 -7.56
CA ILE A 58 7.17 -22.76 -7.64
C ILE A 58 8.30 -21.86 -7.14
N PRO A 59 8.84 -20.94 -7.96
CA PRO A 59 9.84 -19.98 -7.50
C PRO A 59 9.21 -19.03 -6.47
N GLN A 60 10.01 -18.56 -5.53
CA GLN A 60 9.62 -17.54 -4.56
C GLN A 60 10.00 -16.16 -5.07
N TYR A 61 9.17 -15.18 -4.70
CA TYR A 61 9.55 -13.78 -4.77
C TYR A 61 10.63 -13.49 -3.72
N THR A 62 11.80 -12.99 -4.14
CA THR A 62 13.00 -12.86 -3.30
C THR A 62 13.68 -11.49 -3.40
N ASP A 63 13.06 -10.53 -4.08
CA ASP A 63 13.60 -9.17 -4.18
C ASP A 63 13.74 -8.53 -2.79
N TRP A 64 14.68 -7.60 -2.69
CA TRP A 64 15.03 -6.94 -1.44
C TRP A 64 14.10 -5.78 -1.12
N HIS A 65 13.53 -5.78 0.08
CA HIS A 65 12.70 -4.69 0.61
C HIS A 65 13.15 -4.25 2.00
N GLU A 66 12.94 -2.98 2.31
CA GLU A 66 13.31 -2.39 3.61
C GLU A 66 12.36 -2.86 4.73
N THR A 67 11.08 -3.08 4.42
CA THR A 67 10.06 -3.45 5.40
C THR A 67 9.53 -4.86 5.17
N TRP A 68 9.07 -5.50 6.24
CA TRP A 68 8.48 -6.82 6.17
C TRP A 68 7.10 -6.78 5.51
N GLU A 69 6.31 -5.73 5.76
CA GLU A 69 5.00 -5.54 5.11
C GLU A 69 5.14 -5.59 3.59
N GLU A 70 6.08 -4.82 3.04
CA GLU A 70 6.30 -4.73 1.60
C GLU A 70 6.81 -6.05 1.01
N SER A 71 7.84 -6.65 1.63
CA SER A 71 8.36 -7.96 1.20
C SER A 71 7.26 -9.03 1.18
N TYR A 72 6.44 -9.08 2.24
CA TYR A 72 5.37 -10.04 2.36
C TYR A 72 4.22 -9.76 1.38
N TYR A 73 3.89 -8.49 1.14
CA TYR A 73 2.87 -8.07 0.16
C TYR A 73 3.21 -8.59 -1.24
N HIS A 74 4.44 -8.37 -1.70
CA HIS A 74 4.88 -8.85 -3.01
C HIS A 74 4.96 -10.37 -3.08
N SER A 75 5.45 -11.03 -2.02
CA SER A 75 5.42 -12.49 -1.92
C SER A 75 4.00 -13.05 -2.00
N MET A 76 3.04 -12.43 -1.31
CA MET A 76 1.64 -12.84 -1.32
C MET A 76 1.03 -12.67 -2.72
N LYS A 77 1.22 -11.51 -3.35
CA LYS A 77 0.78 -11.27 -4.74
C LYS A 77 1.30 -12.31 -5.72
N TRP A 78 2.58 -12.67 -5.59
CA TRP A 78 3.19 -13.69 -6.42
C TRP A 78 2.48 -15.05 -6.29
N PHE A 79 2.18 -15.49 -5.07
CA PHE A 79 1.46 -16.75 -4.85
C PHE A 79 -0.01 -16.67 -5.27
N MET A 80 -0.67 -15.52 -5.14
CA MET A 80 -2.03 -15.31 -5.69
C MET A 80 -2.03 -15.45 -7.23
N TYR A 81 -1.05 -14.84 -7.90
CA TYR A 81 -0.86 -14.98 -9.35
C TYR A 81 -0.57 -16.42 -9.77
N ALA A 82 0.34 -17.11 -9.07
CA ALA A 82 0.67 -18.50 -9.35
C ALA A 82 -0.55 -19.42 -9.18
N GLU A 83 -1.38 -19.14 -8.18
CA GLU A 83 -2.61 -19.88 -7.90
C GLU A 83 -3.64 -19.68 -9.02
N GLU A 84 -3.94 -18.43 -9.40
CA GLU A 84 -4.89 -18.12 -10.47
C GLU A 84 -4.41 -18.70 -11.81
N LYS A 85 -3.10 -18.63 -12.08
CA LYS A 85 -2.49 -19.24 -13.28
C LYS A 85 -2.67 -20.76 -13.30
N SER A 86 -2.55 -21.43 -12.16
CA SER A 86 -2.68 -22.88 -12.08
C SER A 86 -4.14 -23.35 -12.10
N GLN A 87 -5.02 -22.65 -11.40
CA GLN A 87 -6.37 -23.14 -11.08
C GLN A 87 -7.47 -22.37 -11.84
N GLY A 88 -7.10 -21.34 -12.60
CA GLY A 88 -8.01 -20.48 -13.35
C GLY A 88 -8.64 -19.37 -12.51
N VAL A 89 -9.31 -18.45 -13.21
CA VAL A 89 -9.95 -17.26 -12.63
C VAL A 89 -11.15 -17.64 -11.78
N ASP A 90 -11.25 -17.02 -10.59
CA ASP A 90 -12.37 -17.15 -9.66
C ASP A 90 -12.67 -15.78 -9.05
N LYS A 91 -13.88 -15.26 -9.28
CA LYS A 91 -14.25 -13.89 -8.89
C LYS A 91 -14.25 -13.68 -7.37
N GLU A 92 -14.76 -14.65 -6.62
CA GLU A 92 -14.74 -14.59 -5.16
C GLU A 92 -13.30 -14.61 -4.64
N MET A 93 -12.43 -15.43 -5.24
CA MET A 93 -11.01 -15.46 -4.91
C MET A 93 -10.34 -14.11 -5.15
N GLN A 94 -10.62 -13.44 -6.27
CA GLN A 94 -10.07 -12.12 -6.58
C GLN A 94 -10.50 -11.05 -5.56
N GLU A 95 -11.79 -11.02 -5.20
CA GLU A 95 -12.33 -10.10 -4.19
C GLU A 95 -11.71 -10.35 -2.81
N LEU A 96 -11.57 -11.63 -2.41
CA LEU A 96 -10.92 -12.00 -1.16
C LEU A 96 -9.42 -11.66 -1.15
N CYS A 97 -8.71 -11.93 -2.25
CA CYS A 97 -7.31 -11.54 -2.41
C CYS A 97 -7.13 -10.04 -2.23
N GLN A 98 -7.98 -9.22 -2.85
CA GLN A 98 -7.95 -7.78 -2.70
C GLN A 98 -8.17 -7.35 -1.24
N GLY A 99 -9.13 -7.96 -0.55
CA GLY A 99 -9.36 -7.71 0.88
C GLY A 99 -8.13 -8.04 1.75
N ILE A 100 -7.39 -9.11 1.43
CA ILE A 100 -6.15 -9.46 2.15
C ILE A 100 -5.06 -8.41 1.92
N LEU A 101 -4.88 -8.00 0.66
CA LEU A 101 -3.87 -7.02 0.26
C LEU A 101 -4.14 -5.64 0.85
N ASP A 102 -5.38 -5.17 0.81
CA ASP A 102 -5.73 -3.79 1.18
C ASP A 102 -5.96 -3.61 2.67
N LYS A 103 -6.44 -4.66 3.36
CA LYS A 103 -6.89 -4.55 4.76
C LYS A 103 -6.01 -5.33 5.70
N VAL A 104 -5.87 -6.63 5.45
CA VAL A 104 -5.32 -7.57 6.44
C VAL A 104 -3.79 -7.46 6.53
N ILE A 105 -3.09 -7.41 5.40
CA ILE A 105 -1.63 -7.27 5.39
C ILE A 105 -1.19 -5.98 6.10
N PRO A 106 -1.71 -4.79 5.72
CA PRO A 106 -1.40 -3.57 6.47
C PRO A 106 -1.73 -3.69 7.95
N ARG A 107 -2.91 -4.24 8.31
CA ARG A 107 -3.34 -4.31 9.71
C ARG A 107 -2.40 -5.14 10.57
N LEU A 108 -1.91 -6.26 10.05
CA LEU A 108 -1.15 -7.22 10.83
C LEU A 108 0.36 -7.03 10.75
N LEU A 109 0.87 -6.45 9.65
CA LEU A 109 2.31 -6.38 9.40
C LEU A 109 2.89 -4.99 9.61
N ARG A 110 2.15 -3.92 9.27
CA ARG A 110 2.61 -2.54 9.48
C ARG A 110 2.97 -2.26 10.94
N PRO A 111 2.16 -2.67 11.94
CA PRO A 111 2.49 -2.45 13.35
C PRO A 111 3.84 -2.99 13.77
N LEU A 112 4.40 -4.02 13.12
CA LEU A 112 5.69 -4.61 13.52
C LEU A 112 6.85 -3.61 13.42
N GLU A 113 6.74 -2.61 12.54
CA GLU A 113 7.81 -1.68 12.19
C GLU A 113 7.37 -0.20 12.28
N THR A 114 6.21 0.07 12.90
CA THR A 114 5.70 1.43 13.18
C THR A 114 5.58 1.70 14.68
N GLU A 115 5.30 2.95 15.06
CA GLU A 115 5.18 3.39 16.47
C GLU A 115 6.45 3.11 17.30
N GLY A 116 7.62 3.29 16.66
CA GLY A 116 8.93 3.02 17.27
C GLY A 116 9.29 1.54 17.41
N ARG A 117 8.43 0.62 16.95
CA ARG A 117 8.74 -0.80 16.89
C ARG A 117 9.61 -1.09 15.67
N GLN A 118 10.45 -2.11 15.81
CA GLN A 118 11.29 -2.63 14.74
C GLN A 118 11.40 -4.15 14.90
N ILE A 119 11.42 -4.85 13.79
CA ILE A 119 11.81 -6.26 13.72
C ILE A 119 13.04 -6.39 12.83
N GLN A 120 13.83 -7.44 13.07
CA GLN A 120 15.05 -7.70 12.31
C GLN A 120 14.78 -8.82 11.29
N PRO A 121 15.12 -8.65 10.01
CA PRO A 121 15.09 -9.74 9.04
C PRO A 121 15.98 -10.89 9.47
N ARG A 122 15.38 -12.06 9.70
CA ARG A 122 16.06 -13.30 10.12
C ARG A 122 16.08 -14.31 8.99
N LEU A 123 17.19 -15.05 8.86
CA LEU A 123 17.28 -16.20 7.97
C LEU A 123 16.29 -17.25 8.45
N ILE A 124 15.30 -17.57 7.63
CA ILE A 124 14.34 -18.63 7.90
C ILE A 124 14.50 -19.78 6.91
N HIS A 125 14.12 -20.99 7.35
CA HIS A 125 14.11 -22.17 6.49
C HIS A 125 13.11 -22.08 5.32
N GLY A 126 11.99 -21.38 5.52
CA GLY A 126 10.97 -21.12 4.50
C GLY A 126 10.00 -22.28 4.19
N ASP A 127 10.38 -23.54 4.42
CA ASP A 127 9.53 -24.72 4.21
C ASP A 127 9.64 -25.74 5.37
N LEU A 128 9.50 -25.27 6.62
CA LEU A 128 9.85 -26.05 7.83
C LEU A 128 8.68 -26.90 8.39
N TRP A 129 8.27 -27.94 7.65
CA TRP A 129 7.26 -28.93 8.10
C TRP A 129 7.94 -30.24 8.53
N ALA A 130 7.20 -31.15 9.18
CA ALA A 130 7.77 -32.39 9.72
C ALA A 130 8.54 -33.25 8.69
N GLY A 131 8.16 -33.22 7.41
CA GLY A 131 8.88 -33.95 6.35
C GLY A 131 10.27 -33.38 6.03
N ASN A 132 10.55 -32.14 6.46
CA ASN A 132 11.81 -31.41 6.25
C ASN A 132 12.62 -31.29 7.56
N THR A 133 12.34 -32.15 8.53
CA THR A 133 12.97 -32.16 9.86
C THR A 133 13.24 -33.58 10.30
N SER A 134 14.37 -33.82 10.96
CA SER A 134 14.69 -35.13 11.54
C SER A 134 15.72 -35.00 12.68
N TRP A 135 16.14 -36.12 13.25
CA TRP A 135 17.21 -36.23 14.23
C TRP A 135 18.45 -36.86 13.61
N ASN A 136 19.59 -36.18 13.71
CA ASN A 136 20.88 -36.73 13.30
C ASN A 136 21.39 -37.71 14.37
N ILE A 137 21.55 -38.99 13.98
CA ILE A 137 21.96 -40.07 14.88
C ILE A 137 23.40 -39.88 15.37
N ASP A 138 24.29 -39.44 14.48
CA ASP A 138 25.73 -39.39 14.74
C ASP A 138 26.10 -38.22 15.68
N THR A 139 25.43 -37.08 15.52
CA THR A 139 25.68 -35.87 16.32
C THR A 139 24.70 -35.70 17.48
N ASN A 140 23.60 -36.47 17.49
CA ASN A 140 22.51 -36.36 18.45
C ASN A 140 21.91 -34.93 18.51
N THR A 141 21.69 -34.32 17.35
CA THR A 141 21.11 -32.99 17.21
C THR A 141 19.97 -32.96 16.20
N PRO A 142 19.00 -32.04 16.32
CA PRO A 142 18.00 -31.82 15.28
C PRO A 142 18.64 -31.40 13.96
N ILE A 143 18.04 -31.80 12.84
CA ILE A 143 18.44 -31.41 11.49
C ILE A 143 17.23 -30.94 10.68
N ILE A 144 17.47 -29.98 9.79
CA ILE A 144 16.51 -29.43 8.83
C ILE A 144 17.11 -29.55 7.43
N TYR A 145 16.28 -29.78 6.41
CA TYR A 145 16.70 -29.97 5.02
C TYR A 145 15.60 -29.52 4.05
N ASP A 146 15.93 -29.43 2.76
CA ASP A 146 15.03 -28.94 1.71
C ASP A 146 14.52 -27.51 1.95
N SER A 147 15.46 -26.62 2.28
CA SER A 147 15.15 -25.22 2.60
C SER A 147 14.69 -24.43 1.39
N ALA A 148 13.66 -23.61 1.61
CA ALA A 148 13.23 -22.55 0.70
C ALA A 148 13.62 -21.19 1.31
N ALA A 149 14.91 -21.01 1.56
CA ALA A 149 15.44 -19.96 2.43
C ALA A 149 15.09 -18.54 1.97
N LEU A 150 14.88 -17.65 2.95
CA LEU A 150 14.79 -16.21 2.77
C LEU A 150 15.09 -15.47 4.09
N TYR A 151 15.44 -14.19 4.01
CA TYR A 151 15.44 -13.29 5.17
C TYR A 151 14.04 -12.71 5.35
N ALA A 152 13.42 -13.00 6.49
CA ALA A 152 12.00 -12.81 6.75
C ALA A 152 11.72 -12.47 8.22
N HIS A 153 10.46 -12.24 8.56
CA HIS A 153 10.02 -12.27 9.95
C HIS A 153 10.12 -13.69 10.53
N ASN A 154 10.76 -13.83 11.70
CA ASN A 154 11.03 -15.10 12.39
C ASN A 154 9.75 -15.87 12.77
N GLU A 155 8.61 -15.19 12.97
CA GLU A 155 7.33 -15.84 13.30
C GLU A 155 6.69 -16.60 12.13
N GLN A 156 7.33 -16.66 10.96
CA GLN A 156 6.85 -17.36 9.76
C GLN A 156 6.90 -18.90 9.89
N MET A 157 6.48 -19.45 11.02
CA MET A 157 6.42 -20.88 11.35
C MET A 157 5.11 -21.52 10.86
N VAL A 158 4.79 -21.29 9.59
CA VAL A 158 3.47 -21.59 8.98
C VAL A 158 3.12 -23.06 9.01
N ALA A 159 4.13 -23.91 8.87
CA ALA A 159 3.96 -25.34 8.80
C ALA A 159 3.55 -25.96 10.14
N TRP A 160 3.60 -25.22 11.25
CA TRP A 160 3.24 -25.74 12.57
C TRP A 160 1.79 -25.42 12.98
N ARG A 161 1.04 -24.69 12.13
CA ARG A 161 -0.39 -24.43 12.35
C ARG A 161 -1.27 -25.66 12.08
N PRO A 162 -1.10 -26.42 10.97
CA PRO A 162 -1.99 -27.53 10.68
C PRO A 162 -1.61 -28.81 11.44
N ILE A 163 -2.60 -29.45 12.07
CA ILE A 163 -2.43 -30.67 12.88
C ILE A 163 -1.70 -31.78 12.12
N ARG A 164 -1.92 -31.89 10.80
CA ARG A 164 -1.32 -32.92 9.94
C ARG A 164 0.21 -32.92 9.90
N HIS A 165 0.87 -31.81 10.24
CA HIS A 165 2.33 -31.73 10.24
C HIS A 165 2.95 -32.12 11.58
N LEU A 166 2.14 -32.53 12.58
CA LEU A 166 2.55 -33.09 13.89
C LEU A 166 3.45 -32.19 14.76
N THR A 167 3.90 -31.07 14.23
CA THR A 167 4.54 -29.92 14.87
C THR A 167 3.43 -28.90 15.10
N GLY A 168 2.94 -28.81 16.34
CA GLY A 168 1.74 -28.03 16.66
C GLY A 168 2.01 -26.73 17.43
N LYS A 169 0.95 -26.16 18.01
CA LYS A 169 1.03 -24.96 18.88
C LYS A 169 2.03 -25.11 20.03
N GLN A 170 2.29 -26.34 20.50
CA GLN A 170 3.30 -26.60 21.53
C GLN A 170 4.73 -26.25 21.06
N TYR A 171 5.08 -26.50 19.79
CA TYR A 171 6.38 -26.13 19.23
C TYR A 171 6.50 -24.61 19.09
N ILE A 172 5.43 -23.94 18.64
CA ILE A 172 5.38 -22.48 18.57
C ILE A 172 5.63 -21.87 19.96
N LYS A 173 4.94 -22.39 21.00
CA LYS A 173 5.13 -21.94 22.39
C LYS A 173 6.55 -22.19 22.91
N ALA A 174 7.11 -23.36 22.63
CA ALA A 174 8.47 -23.70 23.04
C ALA A 174 9.51 -22.80 22.35
N TYR A 175 9.33 -22.50 21.07
CA TYR A 175 10.17 -21.54 20.34
C TYR A 175 10.14 -20.13 20.96
N PHE A 176 8.94 -19.65 21.35
CA PHE A 176 8.81 -18.34 21.97
C PHE A 176 9.43 -18.22 23.38
N HIS A 177 9.85 -19.34 23.99
CA HIS A 177 10.69 -19.29 25.20
C HIS A 177 12.11 -18.77 24.91
N TYR A 178 12.61 -18.98 23.69
CA TYR A 178 13.96 -18.63 23.27
C TYR A 178 14.02 -17.37 22.38
N PHE A 179 12.93 -17.08 21.67
CA PHE A 179 12.83 -15.90 20.81
C PHE A 179 11.48 -15.20 21.10
N PRO A 180 11.45 -14.03 21.75
CA PRO A 180 10.20 -13.38 22.15
C PRO A 180 9.24 -13.10 20.98
N VAL A 181 7.94 -13.07 21.29
CA VAL A 181 6.89 -12.67 20.35
C VAL A 181 7.10 -11.20 19.95
N SER A 182 6.90 -10.89 18.67
CA SER A 182 6.97 -9.52 18.18
C SER A 182 5.71 -8.76 18.60
N ALA A 183 5.89 -7.54 19.13
CA ALA A 183 4.77 -6.65 19.42
C ALA A 183 4.09 -6.16 18.12
N PRO A 184 2.75 -5.97 18.08
CA PRO A 184 1.78 -6.28 19.14
C PRO A 184 1.60 -7.79 19.33
N GLU A 185 1.68 -8.27 20.58
CA GLU A 185 1.66 -9.72 20.87
C GLU A 185 0.27 -10.33 20.63
N GLU A 186 -0.79 -9.55 20.83
CA GLU A 186 -2.18 -9.94 20.60
C GLU A 186 -2.46 -10.33 19.13
N ASP A 187 -1.69 -9.79 18.20
CA ASP A 187 -1.82 -10.07 16.77
C ASP A 187 -1.04 -11.32 16.33
N GLN A 188 -0.28 -11.97 17.22
CA GLN A 188 0.62 -13.08 16.88
C GLN A 188 -0.08 -14.26 16.19
N ASP A 189 -1.22 -14.73 16.71
CA ASP A 189 -1.93 -15.87 16.11
C ASP A 189 -2.52 -15.49 14.73
N ASP A 190 -2.96 -14.23 14.56
CA ASP A 190 -3.48 -13.72 13.29
C ASP A 190 -2.38 -13.53 12.25
N ARG A 191 -1.20 -13.02 12.63
CA ARG A 191 -0.01 -12.99 11.77
C ARG A 191 0.35 -14.39 11.31
N ASN A 192 0.37 -15.37 12.22
CA ASN A 192 0.61 -16.75 11.86
C ASN A 192 -0.48 -17.31 10.92
N MET A 193 -1.75 -16.89 11.07
CA MET A 193 -2.84 -17.27 10.16
C MET A 193 -2.66 -16.68 8.77
N LEU A 194 -2.27 -15.41 8.69
CA LEU A 194 -1.91 -14.75 7.44
C LEU A 194 -0.73 -15.44 6.76
N TYR A 195 0.30 -15.82 7.52
CA TYR A 195 1.43 -16.57 7.00
C TYR A 195 1.02 -17.96 6.50
N TYR A 196 0.12 -18.63 7.22
CA TYR A 196 -0.45 -19.92 6.82
C TYR A 196 -1.29 -19.82 5.54
N LEU A 197 -2.02 -18.71 5.32
CA LEU A 197 -2.73 -18.47 4.07
C LEU A 197 -1.80 -18.53 2.84
N ARG A 198 -0.59 -17.96 2.92
CA ARG A 198 0.41 -18.04 1.85
C ARG A 198 0.83 -19.48 1.56
N TRP A 199 0.86 -20.34 2.60
CA TRP A 199 1.13 -21.77 2.43
C TRP A 199 0.01 -22.47 1.64
N ASP A 200 -1.25 -22.20 1.98
CA ASP A 200 -2.39 -22.82 1.29
C ASP A 200 -2.50 -22.32 -0.17
N LEU A 201 -2.17 -21.05 -0.45
CA LEU A 201 -2.05 -20.55 -1.83
C LEU A 201 -0.94 -21.27 -2.60
N LYS A 202 0.24 -21.45 -1.99
CA LYS A 202 1.35 -22.24 -2.57
C LYS A 202 0.91 -23.68 -2.86
N SER A 203 0.22 -24.33 -1.93
CA SER A 203 -0.30 -25.69 -2.13
C SER A 203 -1.37 -25.74 -3.21
N SER A 204 -2.26 -24.75 -3.29
CA SER A 204 -3.27 -24.64 -4.35
C SER A 204 -2.61 -24.49 -5.73
N ALA A 205 -1.59 -23.64 -5.85
CA ALA A 205 -0.83 -23.46 -7.08
C ALA A 205 -0.02 -24.71 -7.49
N LEU A 206 0.46 -25.50 -6.53
CA LEU A 206 1.27 -26.70 -6.79
C LEU A 206 0.41 -27.88 -7.24
N PHE A 207 -0.77 -28.06 -6.64
CA PHE A 207 -1.65 -29.20 -6.89
C PHE A 207 -2.83 -28.82 -7.79
N SER A 208 -2.52 -28.48 -9.05
CA SER A 208 -3.51 -28.14 -10.08
C SER A 208 -4.65 -29.16 -10.16
N GLY A 209 -5.90 -28.68 -10.22
CA GLY A 209 -7.10 -29.52 -10.24
C GLY A 209 -7.58 -30.00 -8.86
N ASN A 210 -6.79 -29.83 -7.80
CA ASN A 210 -7.21 -30.08 -6.43
C ASN A 210 -7.65 -28.78 -5.73
N LEU A 211 -8.96 -28.50 -5.80
CA LEU A 211 -9.55 -27.28 -5.23
C LEU A 211 -9.63 -27.26 -3.70
N ARG A 212 -9.21 -28.33 -3.00
CA ARG A 212 -9.23 -28.38 -1.53
C ARG A 212 -8.45 -27.22 -0.92
N TYR A 213 -7.24 -26.95 -1.42
CA TYR A 213 -6.38 -25.89 -0.89
C TYR A 213 -6.92 -24.51 -1.22
N ARG A 214 -7.48 -24.30 -2.42
CA ARG A 214 -8.20 -23.07 -2.78
C ARG A 214 -9.34 -22.78 -1.80
N ASN A 215 -10.17 -23.78 -1.50
CA ASN A 215 -11.28 -23.61 -0.56
C ASN A 215 -10.78 -23.30 0.86
N MET A 216 -9.72 -23.96 1.32
CA MET A 216 -9.10 -23.64 2.62
C MET A 216 -8.55 -22.20 2.67
N ALA A 217 -7.92 -21.74 1.57
CA ALA A 217 -7.46 -20.36 1.45
C ALA A 217 -8.63 -19.38 1.52
N LYS A 218 -9.72 -19.61 0.77
CA LYS A 218 -10.92 -18.76 0.81
C LYS A 218 -11.50 -18.63 2.22
N GLU A 219 -11.65 -19.72 2.95
CA GLU A 219 -12.17 -19.69 4.34
C GLU A 219 -11.24 -18.93 5.29
N THR A 220 -9.92 -19.08 5.11
CA THR A 220 -8.93 -18.30 5.88
C THR A 220 -9.02 -16.82 5.55
N MET A 221 -9.17 -16.45 4.27
CA MET A 221 -9.33 -15.06 3.84
C MET A 221 -10.60 -14.44 4.41
N LYS A 222 -11.75 -15.13 4.31
CA LYS A 222 -13.03 -14.69 4.90
C LYS A 222 -12.90 -14.43 6.39
N THR A 223 -12.24 -15.33 7.12
CA THR A 223 -12.02 -15.19 8.57
C THR A 223 -11.19 -13.96 8.89
N LEU A 224 -10.05 -13.76 8.19
CA LEU A 224 -9.18 -12.60 8.40
C LEU A 224 -9.88 -11.29 8.05
N ILE A 225 -10.59 -11.23 6.91
CA ILE A 225 -11.29 -10.03 6.46
C ILE A 225 -12.45 -9.69 7.40
N ALA A 226 -13.21 -10.68 7.86
CA ALA A 226 -14.28 -10.46 8.83
C ALA A 226 -13.76 -9.96 10.18
N LYS A 227 -12.56 -10.40 10.59
CA LYS A 227 -11.90 -9.93 11.82
C LYS A 227 -11.34 -8.51 11.70
N PHE A 228 -10.88 -8.13 10.51
CA PHE A 228 -10.28 -6.82 10.23
C PHE A 228 -11.01 -6.06 9.11
N PRO A 229 -12.30 -5.74 9.27
CA PRO A 229 -13.12 -5.17 8.20
C PRO A 229 -12.69 -3.75 7.80
N GLY A 230 -12.14 -2.98 8.75
CA GLY A 230 -11.57 -1.64 8.55
C GLY A 230 -10.11 -1.63 8.09
N GLY A 231 -9.44 -2.78 8.06
CA GLY A 231 -8.02 -2.89 7.75
C GLY A 231 -7.14 -2.27 8.83
N TYR A 232 -6.02 -1.67 8.43
CA TYR A 232 -5.18 -0.91 9.35
C TYR A 232 -5.84 0.43 9.61
N GLU A 233 -6.56 0.51 10.73
CA GLU A 233 -6.88 1.77 11.34
C GLU A 233 -5.62 2.23 12.05
N ASP A 234 -4.94 3.18 11.42
CA ASP A 234 -3.82 3.91 11.98
C ASP A 234 -4.31 4.45 13.34
N ALA A 235 -4.00 3.75 14.44
CA ALA A 235 -4.37 4.17 15.81
C ALA A 235 -3.80 5.57 16.09
N ASN A 236 -2.75 5.91 15.34
CA ASN A 236 -2.20 7.22 15.12
C ASN A 236 -2.15 7.46 13.60
N ALA A 237 -3.23 7.92 12.96
CA ALA A 237 -3.15 8.46 11.60
C ALA A 237 -2.33 9.77 11.63
N THR A 238 -1.04 9.63 11.92
CA THR A 238 -0.10 10.71 12.13
C THR A 238 0.51 11.20 10.83
N THR A 239 0.21 10.55 9.71
CA THR A 239 0.59 11.08 8.39
C THR A 239 -0.50 12.06 7.93
N PRO A 240 -0.21 13.37 7.87
CA PRO A 240 -1.14 14.35 7.35
C PRO A 240 -1.60 13.97 5.94
N ARG A 241 -2.91 14.04 5.70
CA ARG A 241 -3.49 13.74 4.37
C ARG A 241 -4.03 15.01 3.76
N VAL A 242 -3.72 15.20 2.48
CA VAL A 242 -4.23 16.29 1.67
C VAL A 242 -5.23 15.73 0.65
N PHE A 243 -6.47 16.19 0.71
CA PHE A 243 -7.50 15.87 -0.28
C PHE A 243 -7.70 17.05 -1.23
N ILE A 244 -7.69 16.83 -2.54
CA ILE A 244 -7.91 17.89 -3.54
C ILE A 244 -9.21 17.60 -4.28
N ALA A 245 -10.16 18.53 -4.21
CA ALA A 245 -11.43 18.47 -4.92
C ALA A 245 -11.52 19.59 -5.95
N ARG A 246 -11.76 19.24 -7.22
CA ARG A 246 -12.05 20.20 -8.29
C ARG A 246 -13.53 20.59 -8.23
N HIS A 247 -13.86 21.84 -8.59
CA HIS A 247 -15.24 22.26 -8.74
C HIS A 247 -16.03 21.41 -9.76
N GLY A 248 -17.34 21.32 -9.56
CA GLY A 248 -18.24 20.62 -10.48
C GLY A 248 -18.23 21.21 -11.90
N GLU A 249 -18.65 20.40 -12.87
CA GLU A 249 -18.76 20.80 -14.28
C GLU A 249 -19.56 22.10 -14.47
N THR A 250 -19.09 22.96 -15.37
CA THR A 250 -19.69 24.22 -15.84
C THR A 250 -19.82 24.21 -17.37
N GLU A 251 -20.54 25.16 -17.95
CA GLU A 251 -20.65 25.28 -19.41
C GLU A 251 -19.27 25.42 -20.09
N TRP A 252 -18.35 26.17 -19.48
CA TRP A 252 -17.04 26.45 -20.06
C TRP A 252 -16.08 25.27 -19.93
N THR A 253 -16.20 24.47 -18.87
CA THR A 253 -15.44 23.22 -18.79
C THR A 253 -15.88 22.19 -19.84
N ILE A 254 -17.16 22.20 -20.23
CA ILE A 254 -17.66 21.28 -21.28
C ILE A 254 -17.13 21.68 -22.66
N ASN A 255 -17.09 22.99 -22.95
CA ASN A 255 -16.71 23.48 -24.26
C ASN A 255 -15.22 23.85 -24.40
N GLY A 256 -14.43 23.65 -23.32
CA GLY A 256 -12.98 23.80 -23.27
C GLY A 256 -12.50 25.24 -23.26
N ARG A 257 -13.26 26.14 -22.63
CA ARG A 257 -12.92 27.57 -22.50
C ARG A 257 -12.22 27.84 -21.17
N SER A 258 -11.09 28.53 -21.25
CA SER A 258 -10.31 28.93 -20.09
C SER A 258 -11.13 29.77 -19.10
N THR A 259 -11.32 29.22 -17.90
CA THR A 259 -12.15 29.82 -16.84
C THR A 259 -11.27 30.23 -15.66
N GLY A 260 -11.07 31.53 -15.51
CA GLY A 260 -10.31 32.17 -14.45
C GLY A 260 -11.23 32.92 -13.50
N LYS A 261 -11.30 34.24 -13.66
CA LYS A 261 -12.12 35.13 -12.82
C LYS A 261 -13.60 35.09 -13.16
N ALA A 262 -13.97 34.64 -14.35
CA ALA A 262 -15.37 34.56 -14.74
C ALA A 262 -16.13 33.60 -13.82
N GLU A 263 -17.30 34.04 -13.35
CA GLU A 263 -18.19 33.21 -12.52
C GLU A 263 -19.18 32.46 -13.40
N ILE A 264 -18.77 31.26 -13.82
CA ILE A 264 -19.64 30.35 -14.57
C ILE A 264 -20.32 29.40 -13.58
N PRO A 265 -21.67 29.37 -13.53
CA PRO A 265 -22.38 28.48 -12.64
C PRO A 265 -22.20 27.00 -13.07
N PRO A 266 -22.32 26.06 -12.11
CA PRO A 266 -22.27 24.65 -12.42
C PRO A 266 -23.48 24.20 -13.25
N THR A 267 -23.28 23.22 -14.12
CA THR A 267 -24.37 22.56 -14.85
C THR A 267 -25.17 21.65 -13.91
N ALA A 268 -26.38 21.25 -14.32
CA ALA A 268 -27.15 20.26 -13.58
C ALA A 268 -26.37 18.93 -13.38
N ASN A 269 -25.57 18.55 -14.38
CA ASN A 269 -24.70 17.38 -14.32
C ASN A 269 -23.53 17.60 -13.34
N GLY A 270 -22.89 18.78 -13.35
CA GLY A 270 -21.84 19.14 -12.39
C GLY A 270 -22.33 19.13 -10.94
N ILE A 271 -23.55 19.58 -10.69
CA ILE A 271 -24.19 19.50 -9.37
C ILE A 271 -24.35 18.03 -8.95
N ALA A 272 -24.97 17.20 -9.82
CA ALA A 272 -25.19 15.78 -9.53
C ALA A 272 -23.89 15.01 -9.30
N GLN A 273 -22.83 15.33 -10.06
CA GLN A 273 -21.50 14.75 -9.91
C GLN A 273 -20.91 15.02 -8.52
N VAL A 274 -20.95 16.27 -8.05
CA VAL A 274 -20.39 16.64 -6.75
C VAL A 274 -21.19 16.02 -5.62
N GLN A 275 -22.52 16.02 -5.72
CA GLN A 275 -23.39 15.40 -4.71
C GLN A 275 -23.16 13.89 -4.60
N GLY A 276 -23.12 13.18 -5.73
CA GLY A 276 -22.83 11.74 -5.74
C GLY A 276 -21.43 11.42 -5.21
N THR A 277 -20.44 12.29 -5.47
CA THR A 277 -19.11 12.16 -4.89
C THR A 277 -19.15 12.32 -3.36
N GLY A 278 -19.89 13.29 -2.84
CA GLY A 278 -20.10 13.49 -1.41
C GLY A 278 -20.76 12.28 -0.76
N GLU A 279 -21.81 11.73 -1.38
CA GLU A 279 -22.52 10.54 -0.89
C GLU A 279 -21.62 9.31 -0.78
N VAL A 280 -20.67 9.12 -1.70
CA VAL A 280 -19.78 7.95 -1.71
C VAL A 280 -18.57 8.15 -0.80
N LEU A 281 -17.97 9.35 -0.79
CA LEU A 281 -16.65 9.57 -0.19
C LEU A 281 -16.68 10.28 1.17
N VAL A 282 -17.74 11.03 1.49
CA VAL A 282 -17.79 11.90 2.67
C VAL A 282 -18.76 11.35 3.73
N GLY A 283 -18.26 11.25 4.97
CA GLY A 283 -19.05 10.82 6.13
C GLY A 283 -18.24 10.02 7.16
N ALA A 284 -18.86 9.71 8.28
CA ALA A 284 -18.22 8.94 9.35
C ALA A 284 -17.71 7.58 8.83
N GLY A 285 -16.42 7.30 9.05
CA GLY A 285 -15.77 6.05 8.60
C GLY A 285 -15.56 5.93 7.09
N LYS A 286 -15.82 6.97 6.29
CA LYS A 286 -15.52 7.01 4.85
C LYS A 286 -14.14 7.62 4.59
N LEU A 287 -13.77 7.71 3.30
CA LEU A 287 -12.48 8.22 2.85
C LEU A 287 -12.19 9.63 3.40
N ILE A 288 -13.19 10.51 3.37
CA ILE A 288 -13.15 11.84 3.96
C ILE A 288 -14.13 11.84 5.13
N ASP A 289 -13.61 11.72 6.34
CA ASP A 289 -14.40 11.88 7.56
C ASP A 289 -14.36 13.34 8.01
N PRO A 290 -15.49 14.09 7.95
CA PRO A 290 -15.52 15.48 8.34
C PRO A 290 -15.04 15.73 9.78
N SER A 291 -15.22 14.77 10.69
CA SER A 291 -14.78 14.90 12.09
C SER A 291 -13.26 14.94 12.23
N LYS A 292 -12.53 14.38 11.25
CA LYS A 292 -11.07 14.32 11.22
C LYS A 292 -10.45 15.48 10.44
N LEU A 293 -11.25 16.34 9.80
CA LEU A 293 -10.76 17.51 9.07
C LEU A 293 -10.26 18.56 10.05
N THR A 294 -8.98 18.91 9.90
CA THR A 294 -8.33 19.91 10.73
C THR A 294 -8.36 21.27 10.06
N HIS A 295 -8.28 21.31 8.72
CA HIS A 295 -8.46 22.55 7.96
C HIS A 295 -9.01 22.31 6.55
N VAL A 296 -9.72 23.32 6.02
CA VAL A 296 -10.26 23.34 4.67
C VAL A 296 -9.90 24.65 3.98
N PHE A 297 -9.22 24.59 2.85
CA PHE A 297 -9.01 25.75 1.99
C PHE A 297 -9.98 25.73 0.82
N THR A 298 -10.57 26.88 0.50
CA THR A 298 -11.45 27.03 -0.67
C THR A 298 -11.09 28.26 -1.49
N SER A 299 -11.15 28.13 -2.81
CA SER A 299 -11.06 29.29 -3.68
C SER A 299 -12.25 30.22 -3.46
N PRO A 300 -12.08 31.54 -3.58
CA PRO A 300 -13.16 32.51 -3.50
C PRO A 300 -14.15 32.43 -4.67
N ARG A 301 -13.83 31.68 -5.74
CA ARG A 301 -14.77 31.50 -6.84
C ARG A 301 -16.04 30.82 -6.39
N LYS A 302 -17.20 31.35 -6.78
CA LYS A 302 -18.51 30.86 -6.31
C LYS A 302 -18.70 29.37 -6.59
N ARG A 303 -18.27 28.90 -7.77
CA ARG A 303 -18.30 27.47 -8.15
C ARG A 303 -17.51 26.56 -7.20
N ALA A 304 -16.40 27.03 -6.61
CA ALA A 304 -15.60 26.26 -5.66
C ALA A 304 -16.27 26.23 -4.28
N VAL A 305 -16.82 27.36 -3.82
CA VAL A 305 -17.58 27.45 -2.57
C VAL A 305 -18.84 26.60 -2.61
N ASP A 306 -19.58 26.64 -3.72
CA ASP A 306 -20.79 25.84 -3.93
C ASP A 306 -20.43 24.34 -3.98
N THR A 307 -19.33 23.97 -4.65
CA THR A 307 -18.80 22.59 -4.66
C THR A 307 -18.49 22.09 -3.25
N LEU A 308 -17.75 22.88 -2.45
CA LEU A 308 -17.44 22.50 -1.07
C LEU A 308 -18.71 22.28 -0.25
N SER A 309 -19.70 23.14 -0.45
CA SER A 309 -20.99 23.05 0.25
C SER A 309 -21.75 21.77 -0.13
N MET A 310 -21.74 21.39 -1.40
CA MET A 310 -22.37 20.15 -1.88
C MET A 310 -21.61 18.89 -1.42
N LEU A 311 -20.28 18.95 -1.37
CA LEU A 311 -19.42 17.82 -1.00
C LEU A 311 -19.53 17.47 0.48
N LEU A 312 -19.48 18.47 1.37
CA LEU A 312 -19.56 18.28 2.82
C LEU A 312 -21.00 18.20 3.34
N GLY A 313 -21.95 18.83 2.64
CA GLY A 313 -23.30 19.04 3.15
C GLY A 313 -23.39 20.15 4.21
N PRO A 314 -24.61 20.63 4.50
CA PRO A 314 -24.83 21.84 5.31
C PRO A 314 -24.32 21.66 6.75
N SER A 315 -24.63 20.54 7.40
CA SER A 315 -24.31 20.33 8.82
C SER A 315 -22.80 20.27 9.08
N HIS A 316 -22.03 19.63 8.19
CA HIS A 316 -20.58 19.54 8.36
C HIS A 316 -19.87 20.84 8.02
N LYS A 317 -20.34 21.55 7.00
CA LYS A 317 -19.81 22.86 6.63
C LYS A 317 -20.04 23.87 7.75
N GLU A 318 -21.26 23.98 8.27
CA GLU A 318 -21.59 24.92 9.35
C GLU A 318 -20.73 24.69 10.59
N ARG A 319 -20.52 23.42 10.98
CA ARG A 319 -19.60 23.08 12.07
C ARG A 319 -18.17 23.56 11.80
N LEU A 320 -17.62 23.28 10.62
CA LEU A 320 -16.25 23.68 10.28
C LEU A 320 -16.10 25.21 10.20
N GLU A 321 -17.14 25.93 9.79
CA GLU A 321 -17.19 27.40 9.84
C GLU A 321 -17.19 27.91 11.29
N GLN A 322 -18.00 27.31 12.18
CA GLN A 322 -18.02 27.63 13.61
C GLN A 322 -16.67 27.35 14.29
N GLU A 323 -16.01 26.25 13.89
CA GLU A 323 -14.66 25.88 14.35
C GLU A 323 -13.56 26.74 13.71
N LYS A 324 -13.88 27.67 12.80
CA LYS A 324 -12.93 28.49 12.03
C LYS A 324 -11.90 27.69 11.23
N LYS A 325 -12.29 26.49 10.80
CA LYS A 325 -11.45 25.57 10.01
C LYS A 325 -11.59 25.73 8.51
N ILE A 326 -12.43 26.66 8.03
CA ILE A 326 -12.54 26.97 6.60
C ILE A 326 -11.84 28.31 6.33
N THR A 327 -10.89 28.31 5.40
CA THR A 327 -10.23 29.53 4.90
C THR A 327 -10.46 29.67 3.41
N THR A 328 -11.05 30.81 3.03
CA THR A 328 -11.14 31.21 1.63
C THR A 328 -9.90 32.03 1.26
N THR A 329 -9.16 31.63 0.22
CA THR A 329 -7.96 32.37 -0.22
C THR A 329 -7.83 32.45 -1.74
N GLU A 330 -7.42 33.62 -2.24
CA GLU A 330 -7.08 33.83 -3.66
C GLU A 330 -5.84 33.03 -4.10
N ASP A 331 -5.02 32.54 -3.17
CA ASP A 331 -3.80 31.79 -3.51
C ASP A 331 -4.07 30.46 -4.23
N ILE A 332 -5.30 29.93 -4.10
CA ILE A 332 -5.77 28.71 -4.76
C ILE A 332 -6.88 28.99 -5.79
N ALA A 333 -7.05 30.24 -6.19
CA ALA A 333 -7.91 30.61 -7.31
C ALA A 333 -7.29 30.18 -8.65
N GLU A 334 -8.13 30.02 -9.68
CA GLU A 334 -7.62 29.79 -11.04
C GLU A 334 -6.74 30.93 -11.53
N TRP A 335 -5.99 30.63 -12.60
CA TRP A 335 -5.21 31.62 -13.30
C TRP A 335 -6.10 32.78 -13.76
N ASP A 336 -5.62 34.01 -13.56
CA ASP A 336 -6.23 35.17 -14.20
C ASP A 336 -5.85 35.18 -15.68
N TYR A 337 -6.73 34.68 -16.54
CA TYR A 337 -6.49 34.61 -17.97
C TYR A 337 -6.50 35.98 -18.64
N GLY A 338 -6.92 37.05 -17.94
CA GLY A 338 -6.95 38.41 -18.48
C GLY A 338 -7.72 38.49 -19.80
N ASN A 339 -7.05 38.96 -20.86
CA ASN A 339 -7.65 39.05 -22.20
C ASN A 339 -7.94 37.69 -22.86
N TYR A 340 -7.50 36.59 -22.26
CA TYR A 340 -7.71 35.23 -22.75
C TYR A 340 -8.86 34.51 -22.03
N GLU A 341 -9.49 35.17 -21.05
CA GLU A 341 -10.65 34.64 -20.33
C GLU A 341 -11.76 34.23 -21.32
N GLY A 342 -12.25 33.00 -21.17
CA GLY A 342 -13.29 32.45 -22.05
C GLY A 342 -12.82 32.04 -23.43
N LEU A 343 -11.54 32.17 -23.78
CA LEU A 343 -11.02 31.63 -25.04
C LEU A 343 -10.64 30.16 -24.90
N LYS A 344 -10.66 29.44 -26.01
CA LYS A 344 -10.12 28.09 -26.09
C LYS A 344 -8.60 28.13 -26.24
N PRO A 345 -7.87 27.09 -25.80
CA PRO A 345 -6.41 27.05 -25.92
C PRO A 345 -5.87 27.30 -27.34
N ASN A 346 -6.57 26.81 -28.37
CA ASN A 346 -6.19 27.07 -29.76
C ASN A 346 -6.36 28.55 -30.15
N GLU A 347 -7.45 29.20 -29.74
CA GLU A 347 -7.69 30.63 -29.98
C GLU A 347 -6.62 31.49 -29.28
N ILE A 348 -6.21 31.11 -28.06
CA ILE A 348 -5.13 31.78 -27.32
C ILE A 348 -3.81 31.61 -28.05
N ARG A 349 -3.48 30.40 -28.49
CA ARG A 349 -2.25 30.09 -29.21
C ARG A 349 -2.17 30.88 -30.51
N ASP A 350 -3.24 30.91 -31.29
CA ASP A 350 -3.28 31.61 -32.57
C ASP A 350 -3.14 33.13 -32.36
N SER A 351 -3.85 33.71 -31.37
CA SER A 351 -3.70 35.13 -31.01
C SER A 351 -2.29 35.50 -30.52
N ARG A 352 -1.60 34.59 -29.82
CA ARG A 352 -0.23 34.81 -29.36
C ARG A 352 0.79 34.73 -30.50
N ALA A 353 0.60 33.79 -31.42
CA ALA A 353 1.44 33.64 -32.60
C ALA A 353 1.39 34.90 -33.49
N GLU A 354 0.20 35.46 -33.71
CA GLU A 354 0.01 36.73 -34.45
C GLU A 354 0.77 37.91 -33.80
N LYS A 355 0.92 37.89 -32.48
CA LYS A 355 1.60 38.94 -31.70
C LYS A 355 3.10 38.68 -31.50
N GLY A 356 3.66 37.67 -32.17
CA GLY A 356 5.07 37.29 -32.05
C GLY A 356 5.47 36.78 -30.66
N ARG A 357 4.51 36.29 -29.86
CA ARG A 357 4.74 35.78 -28.51
C ARG A 357 4.73 34.24 -28.53
N PRO A 358 5.90 33.57 -28.45
CA PRO A 358 5.94 32.12 -28.52
C PRO A 358 5.17 31.48 -27.36
N TRP A 359 4.56 30.34 -27.64
CA TRP A 359 3.95 29.48 -26.63
C TRP A 359 5.05 28.81 -25.82
N SER A 360 4.99 28.90 -24.49
CA SER A 360 6.02 28.36 -23.61
C SER A 360 5.39 27.97 -22.27
N HIS A 361 5.90 26.89 -21.69
CA HIS A 361 5.20 26.13 -20.66
C HIS A 361 5.91 26.23 -19.30
N LEU A 362 5.25 26.70 -18.21
CA LEU A 362 5.72 26.59 -16.81
C LEU A 362 4.58 26.85 -15.79
N ALA A 363 4.52 26.03 -14.73
CA ALA A 363 3.38 25.88 -13.82
C ALA A 363 3.56 26.59 -12.46
N ARG A 364 2.63 27.49 -12.09
CA ARG A 364 2.68 28.30 -10.85
C ARG A 364 1.89 27.73 -9.66
N VAL A 365 0.93 26.83 -9.92
CA VAL A 365 0.01 26.29 -8.88
C VAL A 365 0.75 25.37 -7.90
N TYR A 366 1.67 24.55 -8.40
CA TYR A 366 2.45 23.62 -7.57
C TYR A 366 3.45 24.32 -6.64
N GLU A 367 4.11 25.38 -7.12
CA GLU A 367 5.14 26.11 -6.37
C GLU A 367 4.58 26.92 -5.20
N LYS A 368 3.37 27.50 -5.36
CA LYS A 368 2.69 28.24 -4.28
C LYS A 368 2.00 27.33 -3.26
N MET A 369 1.53 26.15 -3.66
CA MET A 369 1.06 25.14 -2.71
C MET A 369 2.17 24.69 -1.75
N ALA A 370 3.40 24.53 -2.26
CA ALA A 370 4.55 24.30 -1.41
C ALA A 370 4.83 25.51 -0.48
N SER A 371 4.69 26.74 -0.97
CA SER A 371 4.83 27.95 -0.14
C SER A 371 3.81 28.04 1.00
N LEU A 372 2.52 27.76 0.75
CA LEU A 372 1.47 27.78 1.78
C LEU A 372 1.62 26.68 2.83
N CYS A 373 2.12 25.50 2.43
CA CYS A 373 2.36 24.39 3.35
C CYS A 373 3.69 24.50 4.12
N TYR A 374 4.70 25.20 3.59
CA TYR A 374 6.09 25.19 4.11
C TYR A 374 6.73 26.58 4.34
N GLY A 375 6.03 27.69 4.13
CA GLY A 375 6.53 29.04 4.44
C GLY A 375 7.66 29.57 3.54
N LEU A 376 7.82 29.05 2.32
CA LEU A 376 8.87 29.47 1.39
C LEU A 376 8.46 30.72 0.60
N SER A 377 9.27 31.79 0.61
CA SER A 377 9.05 33.01 -0.17
C SER A 377 9.55 32.89 -1.61
N VAL A 378 8.77 33.35 -2.59
CA VAL A 378 9.14 33.42 -4.01
C VAL A 378 9.02 34.89 -4.48
N PRO A 379 9.93 35.42 -5.32
CA PRO A 379 9.90 36.81 -5.74
C PRO A 379 8.68 37.13 -6.61
N ASP A 380 8.12 38.33 -6.43
CA ASP A 380 7.12 38.90 -7.34
C ASP A 380 7.79 39.30 -8.66
N ASP A 381 7.17 38.92 -9.79
CA ASP A 381 7.59 39.37 -11.12
C ASP A 381 6.42 40.10 -11.82
N ASP A 382 6.61 41.41 -11.94
CA ASP A 382 6.15 42.41 -12.90
C ASP A 382 4.87 42.15 -13.73
N GLY A 383 3.70 42.42 -13.13
CA GLY A 383 2.63 43.27 -13.69
C GLY A 383 1.93 42.87 -15.00
N ALA A 384 2.35 41.82 -15.69
CA ALA A 384 1.71 41.29 -16.89
C ALA A 384 1.62 39.77 -16.74
N GLY A 385 0.42 39.28 -16.43
CA GLY A 385 0.13 37.85 -16.35
C GLY A 385 0.38 37.16 -17.69
N CYS A 386 1.61 36.71 -17.91
CA CYS A 386 1.97 35.91 -19.06
C CYS A 386 1.36 34.51 -18.87
N CYS A 387 0.51 34.08 -19.80
CA CYS A 387 0.07 32.69 -19.89
C CYS A 387 1.25 31.80 -20.26
N TRP A 388 1.63 30.94 -19.32
CA TRP A 388 2.52 29.81 -19.52
C TRP A 388 1.73 28.56 -19.10
N TYR A 389 1.45 27.67 -20.05
CA TYR A 389 0.65 26.44 -19.84
C TYR A 389 1.59 25.25 -19.98
N HIS A 390 1.56 24.17 -19.18
CA HIS A 390 2.29 22.90 -19.44
C HIS A 390 1.30 21.74 -19.67
N GLU A 391 1.48 20.98 -20.75
CA GLU A 391 0.82 19.69 -20.94
C GLU A 391 1.40 18.68 -19.94
N MET A 392 0.72 18.47 -18.81
CA MET A 392 0.85 17.23 -18.06
C MET A 392 -0.32 16.34 -18.47
N HIS A 393 0.02 15.22 -19.09
CA HIS A 393 -0.92 14.17 -19.47
C HIS A 393 -1.94 13.88 -18.36
N THR A 394 -3.21 13.96 -18.74
CA THR A 394 -4.32 13.14 -18.26
C THR A 394 -3.91 11.99 -17.32
N THR A 395 -3.99 12.23 -16.01
CA THR A 395 -4.42 11.22 -15.03
C THR A 395 -4.71 11.90 -13.70
N ILE A 396 -5.99 12.17 -13.40
CA ILE A 396 -6.47 12.07 -12.01
C ILE A 396 -6.52 10.56 -11.71
N SER A 397 -5.33 10.02 -11.52
CA SER A 397 -4.95 8.68 -11.06
C SER A 397 -3.43 8.72 -11.00
N GLY A 398 -2.90 9.45 -10.01
CA GLY A 398 -1.47 9.69 -9.93
C GLY A 398 -1.14 10.51 -8.71
N SER A 399 -1.04 9.82 -7.58
CA SER A 399 -0.57 10.28 -6.28
C SER A 399 0.65 11.21 -6.39
N LEU A 400 0.56 12.43 -5.86
CA LEU A 400 1.73 13.15 -5.35
C LEU A 400 1.54 13.37 -3.85
N LEU A 401 2.23 12.54 -3.07
CA LEU A 401 2.41 12.66 -1.63
C LEU A 401 3.44 13.77 -1.38
N PHE A 402 3.11 14.78 -0.57
CA PHE A 402 4.13 15.62 0.07
C PHE A 402 4.08 15.38 1.58
N TRP A 403 5.26 15.14 2.14
CA TRP A 403 5.52 14.73 3.52
C TRP A 403 5.61 15.99 4.40
N LEU A 404 4.65 16.18 5.31
CA LEU A 404 4.76 17.19 6.37
C LEU A 404 5.54 16.56 7.53
N ASP A 405 6.79 17.00 7.72
CA ASP A 405 7.60 16.69 8.90
C ASP A 405 7.05 17.49 10.09
N SER A 406 6.66 16.82 11.17
CA SER A 406 6.07 17.47 12.35
C SER A 406 7.16 17.76 13.39
N GLU A 407 7.86 18.89 13.25
CA GLU A 407 8.69 19.44 14.34
C GLU A 407 7.86 20.08 15.48
N THR A 408 6.54 20.16 15.34
CA THR A 408 5.64 20.61 16.41
C THR A 408 4.70 19.47 16.78
N GLY A 409 4.84 18.95 18.00
CA GLY A 409 4.05 17.84 18.55
C GLY A 409 2.57 18.16 18.82
N GLU A 410 1.88 18.77 17.86
CA GLU A 410 0.42 18.89 17.83
C GLU A 410 -0.15 17.97 16.72
N GLU A 411 -1.26 17.34 17.05
CA GLU A 411 -1.93 16.23 16.34
C GLU A 411 -1.91 16.35 14.81
N ALA A 412 -1.56 15.26 14.13
CA ALA A 412 -1.39 15.24 12.69
C ALA A 412 -2.67 15.57 11.91
N ASN A 413 -2.52 16.48 10.97
CA ASN A 413 -3.61 17.29 10.44
C ASN A 413 -4.11 16.75 9.08
N THR A 414 -5.41 16.44 8.96
CA THR A 414 -6.04 16.18 7.65
C THR A 414 -6.54 17.47 7.04
N ILE A 415 -6.00 17.86 5.88
CA ILE A 415 -6.35 19.11 5.18
C ILE A 415 -7.11 18.79 3.89
N VAL A 416 -8.23 19.47 3.64
CA VAL A 416 -8.95 19.39 2.34
C VAL A 416 -8.79 20.71 1.59
N TYR A 417 -8.42 20.63 0.31
CA TYR A 417 -8.43 21.73 -0.63
C TYR A 417 -9.60 21.56 -1.60
N ALA A 418 -10.47 22.57 -1.67
CA ALA A 418 -11.37 22.77 -2.79
C ALA A 418 -10.69 23.72 -3.78
N VAL A 419 -10.00 23.14 -4.77
CA VAL A 419 -9.22 23.89 -5.76
C VAL A 419 -10.09 24.21 -6.96
N ALA A 420 -9.88 25.41 -7.44
CA ALA A 420 -10.50 25.93 -8.62
C ALA A 420 -9.60 25.59 -9.83
N SER A 421 -10.18 25.17 -10.94
CA SER A 421 -9.59 24.24 -11.91
C SER A 421 -8.21 24.58 -12.52
N HIS A 422 -7.47 23.54 -12.93
CA HIS A 422 -6.60 23.59 -14.12
C HIS A 422 -7.29 22.79 -15.24
N GLU A 423 -7.42 23.36 -16.43
CA GLU A 423 -7.95 22.65 -17.60
C GLU A 423 -6.88 21.74 -18.21
N ILE A 424 -7.27 20.48 -18.36
CA ILE A 424 -6.54 19.42 -19.07
C ILE A 424 -6.86 19.58 -20.56
N LEU A 425 -5.83 19.70 -21.39
CA LEU A 425 -5.87 19.31 -22.80
C LEU A 425 -5.66 17.80 -22.92
#